data_AF-A0A819TV70-F1
#
_entry.id   AF-A0A819TV70-F1
#
_cell.length_a   1.000
_cell.length_b   1.000
_cell.length_c   1.000
_cell.angle_alpha   90.00
_cell.angle_beta   90.00
_cell.angle_gamma   90.00
#
_symmetry.space_group_name_H-M   'P 1'
#
loop_
_entity.id
_entity.type
_entity.pdbx_description
1 polymer ?
#
loop_
_entity_poly.entity_id
_entity_poly.type
_entity_poly.pdbx_seq_one_letter_code
_entity_poly.pdbx_strand_id
1 'polypeptide(L)'
;MKVIDEFEKHYKSENTIWWYTRESCFYRMVNKTLRVQDFDMLFTLSFFISDIAEQIKNNLILRDLLTNQITHLNIDIKNTTENRFKIGPEIFPKILSLCKNLTVLNFCDMFSERNFVVSLTDFSWNHCIPSTLIKLRIQLSTLADCLHLLDGPFVCLSTLIITVTFTFHTTEYKNPTKIPKLKYFSLTALNRVEDYDDLIVPLLRRMINLEELKLYLSVDRSYSNYIDGIQLYDQFLIYMTQLKNFTFYIKTEISFMDDIKFELQSNEEIQHSFIGRGYPLVASYVNSNPFALDGACYIYSLPYDFEYFKVDNSFQGGAFHKVRQFISRQLTLITFPHLKFLDVKYAHVNYVARFLLKKSMHLPRLSNLSIKYELLMSITNNFTNDPTYFNFDKLKSLDVGNKKFSFKALTCKSID
;
A
#
# COMPACT_ATOMS: atom_id res chain seq x y z
N MET A 1 39.97 17.03 -6.67
CA MET A 1 41.25 16.56 -6.10
C MET A 1 41.64 17.33 -4.85
N LYS A 2 41.81 18.67 -4.87
CA LYS A 2 42.21 19.45 -3.68
C LYS A 2 41.51 19.13 -2.33
N VAL A 3 40.19 18.89 -2.33
CA VAL A 3 39.42 18.58 -1.10
C VAL A 3 39.71 17.18 -0.55
N ILE A 4 40.03 16.21 -1.42
CA ILE A 4 40.40 14.84 -1.01
C ILE A 4 41.81 14.87 -0.42
N ASP A 5 42.74 15.58 -1.08
CA ASP A 5 44.11 15.73 -0.58
C ASP A 5 44.14 16.46 0.78
N GLU A 6 43.24 17.43 0.97
CA GLU A 6 43.07 18.13 2.25
C GLU A 6 42.49 17.21 3.33
N PHE A 7 41.51 16.39 2.96
CA PHE A 7 40.90 15.39 3.84
C PHE A 7 41.95 14.37 4.30
N GLU A 8 42.71 13.78 3.39
CA GLU A 8 43.75 12.80 3.73
C GLU A 8 44.82 13.37 4.70
N LYS A 9 45.15 14.67 4.56
CA LYS A 9 46.17 15.32 5.38
C LYS A 9 45.67 15.84 6.73
N HIS A 10 44.40 16.24 6.83
CA HIS A 10 43.90 17.00 7.98
C HIS A 10 42.65 16.40 8.63
N TYR A 11 42.15 15.27 8.13
CA TYR A 11 41.04 14.56 8.77
C TYR A 11 41.43 14.05 10.15
N LYS A 12 40.54 14.29 11.12
CA LYS A 12 40.60 13.71 12.46
C LYS A 12 39.17 13.38 12.91
N SER A 13 39.00 12.33 13.70
CA SER A 13 37.68 11.94 14.19
C SER A 13 36.94 13.08 14.92
N GLU A 14 37.68 13.99 15.58
CA GLU A 14 37.19 15.20 16.26
C GLU A 14 36.61 16.28 15.34
N ASN A 15 37.00 16.34 14.05
CA ASN A 15 36.50 17.32 13.07
C ASN A 15 35.60 16.71 11.98
N THR A 16 35.20 15.44 12.15
CA THR A 16 34.39 14.68 11.19
C THR A 16 33.10 15.37 10.76
N ILE A 17 32.39 16.03 11.70
CA ILE A 17 31.11 16.70 11.40
C ILE A 17 31.33 17.92 10.51
N TRP A 18 32.45 18.63 10.67
CA TRP A 18 32.81 19.72 9.78
C TRP A 18 33.08 19.20 8.36
N TRP A 19 33.79 18.08 8.22
CA TRP A 19 33.99 17.43 6.91
C TRP A 19 32.69 16.92 6.29
N TYR A 20 31.77 16.43 7.11
CA TYR A 20 30.46 15.97 6.66
C TYR A 20 29.56 17.14 6.19
N THR A 21 29.61 18.29 6.86
CA THR A 21 28.69 19.42 6.58
C THR A 21 29.28 20.50 5.67
N ARG A 22 30.61 20.56 5.51
CA ARG A 22 31.29 21.45 4.55
C ARG A 22 30.77 21.20 3.14
N GLU A 23 30.66 22.26 2.33
CA GLU A 23 30.38 22.16 0.88
C GLU A 23 31.46 21.33 0.18
N SER A 24 31.26 20.02 0.15
CA SER A 24 32.19 19.01 -0.34
C SER A 24 31.42 17.79 -0.86
N CYS A 25 32.15 16.79 -1.36
CA CYS A 25 31.54 15.55 -1.84
C CYS A 25 31.09 14.60 -0.71
N PHE A 26 31.62 14.74 0.52
CA PHE A 26 31.45 13.74 1.59
C PHE A 26 30.00 13.56 2.04
N TYR A 27 29.24 14.65 2.24
CA TYR A 27 27.80 14.58 2.51
C TYR A 27 27.05 13.75 1.47
N ARG A 28 27.26 14.07 0.19
CA ARG A 28 26.54 13.44 -0.92
C ARG A 28 26.96 11.99 -1.09
N MET A 29 28.26 11.72 -0.92
CA MET A 29 28.85 10.40 -1.09
C MET A 29 28.36 9.44 0.00
N VAL A 30 28.47 9.82 1.28
CA VAL A 30 27.96 9.02 2.40
C VAL A 30 26.46 8.77 2.27
N ASN A 31 25.66 9.82 2.03
CA ASN A 31 24.21 9.66 1.89
C ASN A 31 23.80 8.83 0.67
N LYS A 32 24.51 8.95 -0.45
CA LYS A 32 24.25 8.12 -1.64
C LYS A 32 24.58 6.66 -1.34
N THR A 33 25.77 6.39 -0.82
CA THR A 33 26.27 5.05 -0.49
C THR A 33 25.34 4.32 0.49
N LEU A 34 24.88 5.00 1.55
CA LEU A 34 23.88 4.46 2.47
C LEU A 34 22.53 4.16 1.80
N ARG A 35 22.07 5.03 0.88
CA ARG A 35 20.78 4.86 0.19
C ARG A 35 20.79 3.72 -0.83
N VAL A 36 21.90 3.53 -1.55
CA VAL A 36 22.00 2.51 -2.61
C VAL A 36 22.61 1.20 -2.12
N GLN A 37 22.99 1.11 -0.83
CA GLN A 37 23.65 -0.06 -0.24
C GLN A 37 24.89 -0.50 -1.02
N ASP A 38 25.71 0.47 -1.43
CA ASP A 38 26.99 0.19 -2.08
C ASP A 38 27.97 -0.34 -1.01
N PHE A 39 28.04 -1.67 -0.88
CA PHE A 39 28.79 -2.33 0.19
C PHE A 39 30.29 -2.07 0.13
N ASP A 40 30.86 -1.96 -1.07
CA ASP A 40 32.28 -1.66 -1.24
C ASP A 40 32.58 -0.24 -0.77
N MET A 41 31.71 0.71 -1.11
CA MET A 41 31.85 2.10 -0.66
C MET A 41 31.49 2.28 0.82
N LEU A 42 30.56 1.49 1.37
CA LEU A 42 30.26 1.46 2.81
C LEU A 42 31.45 0.97 3.61
N PHE A 43 32.12 -0.09 3.13
CA PHE A 43 33.35 -0.58 3.74
C PHE A 43 34.45 0.48 3.68
N THR A 44 34.63 1.11 2.51
CA THR A 44 35.61 2.18 2.31
C THR A 44 35.37 3.39 3.22
N LEU A 45 34.12 3.77 3.45
CA LEU A 45 33.75 4.92 4.28
C LEU A 45 33.42 4.55 5.73
N SER A 46 33.62 3.30 6.14
CA SER A 46 33.17 2.79 7.43
C SER A 46 33.76 3.56 8.62
N PHE A 47 35.05 3.93 8.54
CA PHE A 47 35.70 4.76 9.57
C PHE A 47 35.03 6.14 9.69
N PHE A 48 34.76 6.81 8.58
CA PHE A 48 34.14 8.13 8.54
C PHE A 48 32.70 8.08 9.03
N ILE A 49 31.96 7.02 8.68
CA ILE A 49 30.59 6.78 9.15
C ILE A 49 30.56 6.50 10.66
N SER A 50 31.49 5.71 11.17
CA SER A 50 31.63 5.44 12.61
C SER A 50 31.96 6.70 13.39
N ASP A 51 32.90 7.51 12.89
CA ASP A 51 33.25 8.78 13.53
C ASP A 51 32.08 9.78 13.52
N ILE A 52 31.28 9.82 12.44
CA ILE A 52 30.03 10.60 12.39
C ILE A 52 29.07 10.09 13.47
N ALA A 53 28.87 8.77 13.57
CA ALA A 53 27.95 8.18 14.52
C ALA A 53 28.36 8.45 15.98
N GLU A 54 29.65 8.36 16.27
CA GLU A 54 30.22 8.63 17.60
C GLU A 54 30.11 10.12 17.96
N GLN A 55 30.43 11.02 17.03
CA GLN A 55 30.25 12.46 17.19
C GLN A 55 28.78 12.84 17.44
N ILE A 56 27.84 12.27 16.69
CA ILE A 56 26.41 12.50 16.88
C ILE A 56 25.93 11.96 18.23
N LYS A 57 26.44 10.79 18.64
CA LYS A 57 26.09 10.18 19.93
C LYS A 57 26.56 11.04 21.11
N ASN A 58 27.74 11.64 20.99
CA ASN A 58 28.39 12.35 22.09
C ASN A 58 28.11 13.86 22.11
N ASN A 59 27.54 14.43 21.05
CA ASN A 59 27.28 15.87 20.95
C ASN A 59 25.78 16.19 20.95
N LEU A 60 25.26 16.58 22.12
CA LEU A 60 23.86 16.98 22.32
C LEU A 60 23.43 18.15 21.41
N ILE A 61 24.32 19.11 21.15
CA ILE A 61 24.04 20.29 20.30
C ILE A 61 23.92 19.87 18.84
N LEU A 62 24.79 18.98 18.36
CA LEU A 62 24.70 18.43 17.00
C LEU A 62 23.49 17.53 16.83
N ARG A 63 23.14 16.76 17.86
CA ARG A 63 21.90 15.97 17.87
C ARG A 63 20.68 16.88 17.72
N ASP A 64 20.61 17.97 18.48
CA ASP A 64 19.53 18.96 18.38
C ASP A 64 19.54 19.73 17.05
N LEU A 65 20.72 20.10 16.52
CA LEU A 65 20.84 20.75 15.20
C LEU A 65 20.37 19.82 14.07
N LEU A 66 20.81 18.56 14.07
CA LEU A 66 20.47 17.59 13.04
C LEU A 66 18.99 17.22 13.10
N THR A 67 18.42 16.99 14.29
CA THR A 67 16.99 16.69 14.41
C THR A 67 16.11 17.88 14.03
N ASN A 68 16.55 19.11 14.29
CA ASN A 68 15.84 20.32 13.86
C ASN A 68 15.95 20.58 12.35
N GLN A 69 16.90 19.96 11.64
CA GLN A 69 17.01 20.07 10.18
C GLN A 69 16.19 19.02 9.41
N ILE A 70 15.75 17.95 10.07
CA ILE A 70 14.97 16.90 9.41
C ILE A 70 13.53 17.38 9.19
N THR A 71 13.25 17.78 7.95
CA THR A 71 11.91 18.18 7.50
C THR A 71 11.18 17.06 6.75
N HIS A 72 11.92 16.09 6.22
CA HIS A 72 11.39 14.96 5.44
C HIS A 72 12.06 13.66 5.89
N LEU A 73 11.26 12.68 6.28
CA LEU A 73 11.72 11.37 6.74
C LEU A 73 10.95 10.27 6.02
N ASN A 74 11.69 9.30 5.47
CA ASN A 74 11.13 8.10 4.89
C ASN A 74 11.73 6.89 5.60
N ILE A 75 10.89 6.10 6.26
CA ILE A 75 11.27 4.89 6.98
C ILE A 75 10.73 3.72 6.16
N ASP A 76 11.65 3.02 5.54
CA ASP A 76 11.42 1.86 4.69
C ASP A 76 12.18 0.68 5.29
N ILE A 77 11.46 -0.32 5.82
CA ILE A 77 12.07 -1.49 6.45
C ILE A 77 12.20 -2.59 5.40
N LYS A 78 13.32 -2.56 4.67
CA LYS A 78 13.71 -3.64 3.77
C LYS A 78 14.46 -4.71 4.57
N ASN A 79 14.06 -5.97 4.44
CA ASN A 79 14.70 -7.17 5.03
C ASN A 79 14.38 -7.53 6.49
N THR A 80 13.12 -7.62 6.90
CA THR A 80 12.79 -8.47 8.06
C THR A 80 12.55 -9.89 7.58
N THR A 81 13.18 -10.92 8.17
CA THR A 81 12.91 -12.34 7.86
C THR A 81 11.52 -12.80 8.32
N GLU A 82 10.87 -12.01 9.17
CA GLU A 82 9.54 -12.29 9.70
C GLU A 82 8.43 -11.82 8.76
N ASN A 83 7.41 -12.66 8.56
CA ASN A 83 6.25 -12.36 7.70
C ASN A 83 5.34 -11.24 8.24
N ARG A 84 5.50 -10.85 9.51
CA ARG A 84 4.73 -9.81 10.19
C ARG A 84 5.67 -9.06 11.14
N PHE A 85 5.85 -7.77 10.91
CA PHE A 85 6.61 -6.91 11.82
C PHE A 85 5.68 -5.82 12.34
N LYS A 86 5.38 -5.87 13.64
CA LYS A 86 4.54 -4.89 14.33
C LYS A 86 5.45 -3.90 15.02
N ILE A 87 5.38 -2.63 14.63
CA ILE A 87 6.05 -1.58 15.38
C ILE A 87 5.22 -1.25 16.62
N GLY A 88 5.89 -1.29 17.77
CA GLY A 88 5.30 -0.90 19.04
C GLY A 88 4.84 0.56 19.02
N PRO A 89 3.73 0.88 19.72
CA PRO A 89 3.13 2.21 19.75
C PRO A 89 4.12 3.32 20.16
N GLU A 90 5.18 2.99 20.90
CA GLU A 90 6.16 3.92 21.43
C GLU A 90 7.15 4.50 20.42
N ILE A 91 7.34 3.86 19.26
CA ILE A 91 8.35 4.30 18.26
C ILE A 91 7.87 5.53 17.50
N PHE A 92 6.60 5.55 17.10
CA PHE A 92 6.04 6.62 16.28
C PHE A 92 6.07 8.00 16.99
N PRO A 93 5.63 8.13 18.27
CA PRO A 93 5.75 9.36 19.04
C PRO A 93 7.20 9.79 19.30
N LYS A 94 8.12 8.83 19.49
CA LYS A 94 9.55 9.15 19.64
C LYS A 94 10.11 9.79 18.37
N ILE A 95 9.69 9.35 17.19
CA ILE A 95 10.10 9.98 15.93
C ILE A 95 9.58 11.42 15.85
N LEU A 96 8.31 11.62 16.22
CA LEU A 96 7.68 12.96 16.23
C LEU A 96 8.33 13.89 17.26
N SER A 97 8.72 13.38 18.44
CA SER A 97 9.37 14.18 19.48
C SER A 97 10.82 14.51 19.16
N LEU A 98 11.53 13.58 18.49
CA LEU A 98 12.89 13.80 18.03
C LEU A 98 12.92 14.83 16.89
N CYS A 99 12.07 14.67 15.86
CA CYS A 99 12.11 15.50 14.66
C CYS A 99 11.07 16.64 14.73
N LYS A 100 11.35 17.68 15.53
CA LYS A 100 10.38 18.77 15.80
C LYS A 100 9.93 19.54 14.55
N ASN A 101 10.78 19.64 13.53
CA ASN A 101 10.52 20.35 12.27
C ASN A 101 10.06 19.42 11.14
N LEU A 102 9.67 18.18 11.46
CA LEU A 102 9.26 17.20 10.47
C LEU A 102 7.93 17.59 9.81
N THR A 103 8.00 17.91 8.53
CA THR A 103 6.83 18.27 7.70
C THR A 103 6.29 17.10 6.88
N VAL A 104 7.15 16.13 6.52
CA VAL A 104 6.78 14.95 5.74
C VAL A 104 7.31 13.70 6.41
N LEU A 105 6.42 12.77 6.74
CA LEU A 105 6.76 11.44 7.23
C LEU A 105 6.13 10.38 6.33
N ASN A 106 6.96 9.51 5.78
CA ASN A 106 6.53 8.28 5.12
C ASN A 106 6.98 7.09 5.95
N PHE A 107 6.01 6.28 6.36
CA PHE A 107 6.16 5.14 7.26
C PHE A 107 5.46 3.93 6.65
N CYS A 108 5.96 3.50 5.50
CA CYS A 108 5.39 2.42 4.72
C CYS A 108 6.49 1.56 4.14
N ASP A 109 6.21 0.27 4.03
CA ASP A 109 6.96 -0.60 3.13
C ASP A 109 6.47 -0.35 1.70
N MET A 110 7.32 0.22 0.86
CA MET A 110 6.95 0.53 -0.53
C MET A 110 7.01 -0.69 -1.45
N PHE A 111 7.49 -1.85 -0.98
CA PHE A 111 7.93 -2.93 -1.87
C PHE A 111 7.72 -4.37 -1.38
N SER A 112 7.32 -4.64 -0.13
CA SER A 112 7.23 -6.02 0.36
C SER A 112 5.82 -6.56 0.54
N GLU A 113 5.68 -7.84 0.22
CA GLU A 113 4.56 -8.73 0.56
C GLU A 113 4.43 -8.97 2.08
N ARG A 114 5.25 -8.30 2.92
CA ARG A 114 5.30 -8.51 4.37
C ARG A 114 4.50 -7.42 5.07
N ASN A 115 3.68 -7.82 6.03
CA ASN A 115 2.77 -6.93 6.75
C ASN A 115 3.56 -6.09 7.78
N PHE A 116 4.15 -4.99 7.33
CA PHE A 116 4.67 -3.94 8.20
C PHE A 116 3.53 -3.04 8.66
N VAL A 117 3.26 -3.00 9.96
CA VAL A 117 2.13 -2.22 10.49
C VAL A 117 2.47 -1.50 11.78
N VAL A 118 1.93 -0.30 11.92
CA VAL A 118 1.90 0.43 13.19
C VAL A 118 0.62 0.07 13.94
N SER A 119 0.74 -0.12 15.25
CA SER A 119 -0.39 -0.28 16.17
C SER A 119 -0.35 0.87 17.15
N LEU A 120 -1.47 1.56 17.28
CA LEU A 120 -1.66 2.68 18.19
C LEU A 120 -2.66 2.34 19.30
N THR A 121 -3.35 1.20 19.22
CA THR A 121 -4.02 0.55 20.35
C THR A 121 -3.08 0.57 21.55
N ASP A 122 -3.51 1.17 22.66
CA ASP A 122 -2.77 1.36 23.93
C ASP A 122 -1.87 2.61 24.01
N PHE A 123 -1.79 3.45 22.97
CA PHE A 123 -1.05 4.71 23.02
C PHE A 123 -1.91 5.91 23.44
N SER A 124 -1.34 6.83 24.22
CA SER A 124 -1.98 8.09 24.63
C SER A 124 -1.21 9.31 24.12
N TRP A 125 -1.93 10.24 23.48
CA TRP A 125 -1.39 11.50 22.98
C TRP A 125 -1.19 12.58 24.04
N ASN A 126 -1.55 12.34 25.31
CA ASN A 126 -1.67 13.36 26.36
C ASN A 126 -0.38 14.16 26.64
N HIS A 127 0.78 13.69 26.19
CA HIS A 127 2.08 14.32 26.40
C HIS A 127 2.78 14.73 25.09
N CYS A 128 2.08 14.67 23.95
CA CYS A 128 2.66 15.01 22.65
C CYS A 128 2.44 16.47 22.28
N ILE A 129 3.50 17.11 21.78
CA ILE A 129 3.47 18.49 21.27
C ILE A 129 2.74 18.51 19.91
N PRO A 130 1.99 19.57 19.56
CA PRO A 130 1.46 19.78 18.21
C PRO A 130 2.53 19.55 17.14
N SER A 131 2.23 18.67 16.19
CA SER A 131 3.13 18.28 15.12
C SER A 131 3.17 19.34 14.01
N THR A 132 4.35 19.55 13.44
CA THR A 132 4.57 20.35 12.22
C THR A 132 4.27 19.56 10.94
N LEU A 133 3.85 18.29 11.05
CA LEU A 133 3.55 17.43 9.91
C LEU A 133 2.45 18.01 9.04
N ILE A 134 2.78 18.14 7.76
CA ILE A 134 1.89 18.54 6.68
C ILE A 134 1.44 17.29 5.91
N LYS A 135 2.35 16.33 5.72
CA LYS A 135 2.10 15.08 5.00
C LYS A 135 2.51 13.86 5.81
N LEU A 136 1.57 12.93 5.96
CA LEU A 136 1.80 11.64 6.59
C LEU A 136 1.35 10.52 5.65
N ARG A 137 2.25 9.56 5.40
CA ARG A 137 1.93 8.28 4.79
C ARG A 137 2.26 7.19 5.79
N ILE A 138 1.30 6.33 6.13
CA ILE A 138 1.49 5.31 7.17
C ILE A 138 0.70 4.03 6.86
N GLN A 139 1.27 2.89 7.24
CA GLN A 139 0.58 1.61 7.23
C GLN A 139 0.17 1.23 8.66
N LEU A 140 -1.13 1.05 8.87
CA LEU A 140 -1.74 0.80 10.17
C LEU A 140 -2.27 -0.62 10.27
N SER A 141 -2.34 -1.11 11.51
CA SER A 141 -2.92 -2.42 11.80
C SER A 141 -4.43 -2.37 11.59
N THR A 142 -5.13 -1.38 12.15
CA THR A 142 -6.59 -1.29 12.17
C THR A 142 -7.14 0.08 11.76
N LEU A 143 -8.46 0.15 11.49
CA LEU A 143 -9.17 1.42 11.34
C LEU A 143 -9.29 2.19 12.67
N ALA A 144 -9.31 1.50 13.81
CA ALA A 144 -9.26 2.14 15.12
C ALA A 144 -7.97 2.95 15.29
N ASP A 145 -6.83 2.42 14.85
CA ASP A 145 -5.55 3.14 14.84
C ASP A 145 -5.62 4.40 13.98
N CYS A 146 -6.36 4.37 12.87
CA CYS A 146 -6.56 5.55 12.02
C CYS A 146 -7.27 6.66 12.81
N LEU A 147 -8.30 6.33 13.59
CA LEU A 147 -9.02 7.33 14.38
C LEU A 147 -8.16 7.86 15.51
N HIS A 148 -7.49 6.96 16.24
CA HIS A 148 -6.52 7.35 17.25
C HIS A 148 -5.46 8.29 16.68
N LEU A 149 -4.97 8.04 15.46
CA LEU A 149 -4.04 8.94 14.78
C LEU A 149 -4.67 10.30 14.47
N LEU A 150 -5.91 10.34 13.97
CA LEU A 150 -6.63 11.57 13.63
C LEU A 150 -6.99 12.43 14.84
N ASP A 151 -7.22 11.79 15.99
CA ASP A 151 -7.42 12.44 17.29
C ASP A 151 -6.09 12.86 17.95
N GLY A 152 -4.97 12.61 17.27
CA GLY A 152 -3.63 13.01 17.68
C GLY A 152 -3.29 14.49 17.38
N PRO A 153 -2.05 14.90 17.67
CA PRO A 153 -1.62 16.30 17.68
C PRO A 153 -1.31 16.87 16.28
N PHE A 154 -2.03 16.48 15.22
CA PHE A 154 -1.69 16.79 13.83
C PHE A 154 -2.40 18.03 13.28
N VAL A 155 -2.20 19.18 13.92
CA VAL A 155 -2.92 20.44 13.61
C VAL A 155 -2.59 21.00 12.22
N CYS A 156 -1.43 20.67 11.65
CA CYS A 156 -0.97 21.14 10.34
C CYS A 156 -1.21 20.16 9.19
N LEU A 157 -1.74 18.97 9.48
CA LEU A 157 -1.82 17.88 8.50
C LEU A 157 -2.81 18.21 7.39
N SER A 158 -2.29 18.35 6.17
CA SER A 158 -3.07 18.61 4.97
C SER A 158 -3.19 17.38 4.07
N THR A 159 -2.27 16.42 4.19
CA THR A 159 -2.23 15.21 3.36
C THR A 159 -2.03 13.98 4.23
N LEU A 160 -2.96 13.04 4.15
CA LEU A 160 -2.90 11.78 4.85
C LEU A 160 -3.15 10.61 3.91
N ILE A 161 -2.22 9.65 3.89
CA ILE A 161 -2.30 8.44 3.08
C ILE A 161 -2.16 7.24 4.02
N ILE A 162 -3.19 6.42 4.11
CA ILE A 162 -3.26 5.28 5.00
C ILE A 162 -3.45 4.00 4.21
N THR A 163 -2.69 2.98 4.60
CA THR A 163 -2.95 1.59 4.21
C THR A 163 -3.27 0.79 5.48
N VAL A 164 -4.39 0.09 5.51
CA VAL A 164 -4.81 -0.74 6.65
C VAL A 164 -4.78 -2.20 6.22
N THR A 165 -4.18 -3.06 7.04
CA THR A 165 -4.11 -4.50 6.74
C THR A 165 -5.08 -5.35 7.55
N PHE A 166 -5.47 -5.02 8.79
CA PHE A 166 -6.38 -5.84 9.59
C PHE A 166 -7.70 -5.11 9.88
N THR A 167 -8.80 -5.83 9.72
CA THR A 167 -10.16 -5.30 9.81
C THR A 167 -10.99 -6.18 10.74
N PHE A 168 -10.52 -6.32 11.97
CA PHE A 168 -11.36 -6.78 13.08
C PHE A 168 -11.09 -5.85 14.24
N HIS A 169 -12.12 -5.13 14.69
CA HIS A 169 -12.38 -4.74 16.08
C HIS A 169 -13.54 -3.73 16.10
N THR A 170 -14.59 -4.09 16.83
CA THR A 170 -15.67 -3.22 17.27
C THR A 170 -15.18 -2.43 18.48
N THR A 171 -14.75 -1.18 18.29
CA THR A 171 -14.59 -0.25 19.40
C THR A 171 -15.61 0.86 19.26
N GLU A 172 -16.36 1.12 20.34
CA GLU A 172 -17.30 2.23 20.42
C GLU A 172 -16.60 3.57 20.18
N TYR A 173 -17.14 4.34 19.26
CA TYR A 173 -16.61 5.63 18.87
C TYR A 173 -17.04 6.70 19.87
N LYS A 174 -16.09 7.39 20.48
CA LYS A 174 -16.37 8.68 21.11
C LYS A 174 -16.47 9.75 20.03
N ASN A 175 -17.45 10.65 20.16
CA ASN A 175 -17.73 11.72 19.21
C ASN A 175 -16.46 12.53 18.87
N PRO A 176 -16.04 12.62 17.60
CA PRO A 176 -14.68 13.08 17.29
C PRO A 176 -14.57 14.55 16.91
N THR A 177 -13.37 15.10 17.12
CA THR A 177 -12.95 16.45 16.72
C THR A 177 -12.73 16.54 15.20
N LYS A 178 -13.15 17.66 14.59
CA LYS A 178 -12.93 17.96 13.16
C LYS A 178 -11.44 18.17 12.87
N ILE A 179 -10.99 17.80 11.67
CA ILE A 179 -9.62 18.07 11.19
C ILE A 179 -9.68 19.15 10.11
N PRO A 180 -9.67 20.44 10.49
CA PRO A 180 -10.06 21.51 9.60
C PRO A 180 -9.10 21.71 8.41
N LYS A 181 -7.83 21.32 8.54
CA LYS A 181 -6.79 21.53 7.52
C LYS A 181 -6.57 20.37 6.56
N LEU A 182 -7.17 19.20 6.81
CA LEU A 182 -6.95 18.05 5.94
C LEU A 182 -7.64 18.28 4.59
N LYS A 183 -6.84 18.27 3.52
CA LYS A 183 -7.30 18.53 2.13
C LYS A 183 -7.22 17.30 1.24
N TYR A 184 -6.27 16.41 1.50
CA TYR A 184 -6.10 15.16 0.77
C TYR A 184 -6.17 13.99 1.76
N PHE A 185 -7.03 13.02 1.46
CA PHE A 185 -7.11 11.76 2.19
C PHE A 185 -7.11 10.57 1.23
N SER A 186 -6.29 9.56 1.53
CA SER A 186 -6.30 8.29 0.82
C SER A 186 -6.34 7.14 1.81
N LEU A 187 -7.31 6.24 1.64
CA LEU A 187 -7.46 5.03 2.44
C LEU A 187 -7.41 3.80 1.52
N THR A 188 -6.53 2.87 1.83
CA THR A 188 -6.45 1.55 1.19
C THR A 188 -6.64 0.47 2.24
N ALA A 189 -7.80 -0.18 2.26
CA ALA A 189 -8.05 -1.37 3.06
C ALA A 189 -7.71 -2.61 2.23
N LEU A 190 -6.64 -3.33 2.58
CA LEU A 190 -6.19 -4.50 1.83
C LEU A 190 -7.00 -5.76 2.12
N ASN A 191 -7.65 -5.82 3.29
CA ASN A 191 -8.52 -6.92 3.72
C ASN A 191 -10.01 -6.49 3.79
N ARG A 192 -10.90 -7.47 3.97
CA ARG A 192 -12.36 -7.29 4.00
C ARG A 192 -12.80 -6.48 5.21
N VAL A 193 -13.56 -5.40 4.99
CA VAL A 193 -14.18 -4.55 6.02
C VAL A 193 -15.61 -5.04 6.25
N GLU A 194 -15.90 -5.57 7.42
CA GLU A 194 -17.27 -6.04 7.77
C GLU A 194 -18.18 -4.87 8.20
N ASP A 195 -17.62 -3.88 8.90
CA ASP A 195 -18.37 -2.79 9.52
C ASP A 195 -18.24 -1.47 8.72
N TYR A 196 -18.56 -1.47 7.43
CA TYR A 196 -18.41 -0.26 6.59
C TYR A 196 -19.26 0.92 7.10
N ASP A 197 -20.53 0.67 7.46
CA ASP A 197 -21.46 1.71 7.88
C ASP A 197 -21.08 2.30 9.26
N ASP A 198 -20.47 1.49 10.13
CA ASP A 198 -20.10 1.90 11.50
C ASP A 198 -18.68 2.46 11.59
N LEU A 199 -17.77 2.06 10.69
CA LEU A 199 -16.37 2.49 10.75
C LEU A 199 -15.98 3.49 9.67
N ILE A 200 -16.31 3.21 8.41
CA ILE A 200 -15.84 4.00 7.26
C ILE A 200 -16.68 5.27 7.11
N VAL A 201 -18.01 5.16 7.17
CA VAL A 201 -18.89 6.32 6.99
C VAL A 201 -18.66 7.38 8.07
N PRO A 202 -18.60 7.06 9.38
CA PRO A 202 -18.34 8.06 10.41
C PRO A 202 -16.93 8.67 10.28
N LEU A 203 -15.92 7.87 9.92
CA LEU A 203 -14.57 8.34 9.65
C LEU A 203 -14.55 9.41 8.55
N LEU A 204 -15.20 9.14 7.41
CA LEU A 204 -15.24 10.06 6.27
C LEU A 204 -16.05 11.34 6.58
N ARG A 205 -17.12 11.22 7.36
CA ARG A 205 -17.90 12.39 7.84
C ARG A 205 -17.09 13.35 8.71
N ARG A 206 -15.94 12.94 9.27
CA ARG A 206 -15.02 13.86 9.99
C ARG A 206 -14.25 14.80 9.06
N MET A 207 -14.19 14.47 7.77
CA MET A 207 -13.28 15.09 6.79
C MET A 207 -14.04 15.85 5.69
N ILE A 208 -15.05 16.64 6.08
CA ILE A 208 -15.92 17.37 5.14
C ILE A 208 -15.20 18.43 4.28
N ASN A 209 -14.02 18.88 4.70
CA ASN A 209 -13.23 19.92 4.02
C ASN A 209 -12.23 19.37 2.99
N LEU A 210 -12.30 18.07 2.68
CA LEU A 210 -11.42 17.45 1.68
C LEU A 210 -11.63 18.06 0.31
N GLU A 211 -10.53 18.23 -0.41
CA GLU A 211 -10.49 18.60 -1.82
C GLU A 211 -10.23 17.38 -2.70
N GLU A 212 -9.54 16.35 -2.16
CA GLU A 212 -9.29 15.09 -2.84
C GLU A 212 -9.43 13.90 -1.89
N LEU A 213 -10.16 12.87 -2.35
CA LEU A 213 -10.42 11.63 -1.64
C LEU A 213 -10.09 10.43 -2.53
N LYS A 214 -9.29 9.50 -2.01
CA LYS A 214 -9.03 8.20 -2.66
C LYS A 214 -9.42 7.04 -1.77
N LEU A 215 -10.32 6.17 -2.23
CA LEU A 215 -10.78 5.00 -1.48
C LEU A 215 -10.51 3.71 -2.23
N TYR A 216 -9.82 2.78 -1.58
CA TYR A 216 -9.72 1.39 -2.03
C TYR A 216 -10.25 0.50 -0.92
N LEU A 217 -11.42 -0.10 -1.13
CA LEU A 217 -12.15 -0.85 -0.13
C LEU A 217 -12.61 -2.21 -0.68
N SER A 218 -12.56 -3.22 0.19
CA SER A 218 -13.29 -4.48 0.02
C SER A 218 -14.20 -4.61 1.24
N VAL A 219 -15.50 -4.59 1.04
CA VAL A 219 -16.52 -4.57 2.09
C VAL A 219 -17.29 -5.88 2.05
N ASP A 220 -17.52 -6.49 3.20
CA ASP A 220 -18.46 -7.59 3.38
C ASP A 220 -19.75 -7.01 3.98
N ARG A 221 -20.92 -7.30 3.38
CA ARG A 221 -22.21 -6.85 3.90
C ARG A 221 -23.14 -8.03 4.03
N SER A 222 -23.46 -8.36 5.27
CA SER A 222 -24.56 -9.27 5.59
C SER A 222 -25.88 -8.49 5.50
N TYR A 223 -26.85 -9.02 4.77
CA TYR A 223 -28.23 -8.51 4.73
C TYR A 223 -28.42 -7.07 4.20
N SER A 224 -27.53 -6.59 3.32
CA SER A 224 -27.66 -5.26 2.70
C SER A 224 -27.32 -5.30 1.21
N ASN A 225 -27.76 -4.27 0.48
CA ASN A 225 -27.48 -4.12 -0.95
C ASN A 225 -26.02 -3.73 -1.22
N TYR A 226 -25.64 -3.83 -2.50
CA TYR A 226 -24.35 -3.33 -2.96
C TYR A 226 -24.20 -1.84 -2.67
N ILE A 227 -22.96 -1.42 -2.43
CA ILE A 227 -22.67 0.02 -2.31
C ILE A 227 -22.71 0.62 -3.71
N ASP A 228 -23.65 1.53 -3.93
CA ASP A 228 -23.86 2.24 -5.18
C ASP A 228 -23.59 3.75 -5.05
N GLY A 229 -23.78 4.49 -6.14
CA GLY A 229 -23.55 5.92 -6.19
C GLY A 229 -24.55 6.74 -5.35
N ILE A 230 -25.76 6.24 -5.14
CA ILE A 230 -26.77 6.87 -4.28
C ILE A 230 -26.29 6.76 -2.83
N GLN A 231 -25.94 5.55 -2.40
CA GLN A 231 -25.50 5.29 -1.04
C GLN A 231 -24.25 6.10 -0.67
N LEU A 232 -23.23 6.11 -1.53
CA LEU A 232 -22.01 6.92 -1.30
C LEU A 232 -22.35 8.41 -1.17
N TYR A 233 -23.25 8.91 -2.02
CA TYR A 233 -23.65 10.31 -2.02
C TYR A 233 -24.36 10.71 -0.74
N ASP A 234 -25.40 9.97 -0.36
CA ASP A 234 -26.22 10.27 0.81
C ASP A 234 -25.45 10.06 2.12
N GLN A 235 -24.56 9.06 2.16
CA GLN A 235 -23.82 8.74 3.38
C GLN A 235 -22.75 9.79 3.71
N PHE A 236 -21.94 10.23 2.75
CA PHE A 236 -20.86 11.16 3.07
C PHE A 236 -20.54 12.21 1.99
N LEU A 237 -20.73 11.95 0.69
CA LEU A 237 -20.29 12.91 -0.33
C LEU A 237 -21.13 14.19 -0.34
N ILE A 238 -22.43 14.12 -0.01
CA ILE A 238 -23.30 15.31 0.08
C ILE A 238 -22.76 16.37 1.06
N TYR A 239 -21.98 15.94 2.06
CA TYR A 239 -21.37 16.82 3.05
C TYR A 239 -19.98 17.35 2.64
N MET A 240 -19.35 16.79 1.60
CA MET A 240 -18.00 17.12 1.14
C MET A 240 -18.03 18.20 0.05
N THR A 241 -18.51 19.40 0.39
CA THR A 241 -18.76 20.48 -0.58
C THR A 241 -17.51 21.05 -1.27
N GLN A 242 -16.31 20.77 -0.74
CA GLN A 242 -15.03 21.20 -1.31
C GLN A 242 -14.37 20.14 -2.18
N LEU A 243 -14.96 18.94 -2.28
CA LEU A 243 -14.36 17.80 -2.96
C LEU A 243 -14.34 18.03 -4.47
N LYS A 244 -13.12 18.09 -5.03
CA LYS A 244 -12.89 18.25 -6.47
C LYS A 244 -12.64 16.91 -7.15
N ASN A 245 -11.91 16.03 -6.45
CA ASN A 245 -11.46 14.76 -6.96
C ASN A 245 -11.90 13.63 -6.03
N PHE A 246 -12.69 12.70 -6.56
CA PHE A 246 -13.00 11.45 -5.89
C PHE A 246 -12.58 10.28 -6.78
N THR A 247 -11.60 9.52 -6.31
CA THR A 247 -11.13 8.31 -6.97
C THR A 247 -11.44 7.13 -6.07
N PHE A 248 -12.06 6.08 -6.61
CA PHE A 248 -12.40 4.93 -5.78
C PHE A 248 -12.31 3.61 -6.51
N TYR A 249 -12.09 2.56 -5.73
CA TYR A 249 -12.36 1.18 -6.03
C TYR A 249 -13.05 0.61 -4.79
N ILE A 250 -14.29 0.16 -4.94
CA ILE A 250 -15.06 -0.44 -3.85
C ILE A 250 -15.58 -1.77 -4.37
N LYS A 251 -15.19 -2.83 -3.67
CA LYS A 251 -15.79 -4.15 -3.82
C LYS A 251 -16.77 -4.35 -2.68
N THR A 252 -18.01 -4.70 -2.97
CA THR A 252 -19.00 -5.16 -1.99
C THR A 252 -19.25 -6.64 -2.20
N GLU A 253 -18.97 -7.46 -1.20
CA GLU A 253 -19.39 -8.85 -1.13
C GLU A 253 -20.65 -8.92 -0.26
N ILE A 254 -21.62 -9.70 -0.70
CA ILE A 254 -22.84 -9.99 0.06
C ILE A 254 -22.90 -11.50 0.22
N SER A 255 -23.15 -11.95 1.46
CA SER A 255 -23.51 -13.33 1.76
C SER A 255 -24.96 -13.40 2.22
N PHE A 256 -25.76 -14.25 1.59
CA PHE A 256 -27.12 -14.55 2.00
C PHE A 256 -27.11 -15.74 2.95
N MET A 257 -27.55 -15.53 4.19
CA MET A 257 -27.68 -16.63 5.17
C MET A 257 -29.06 -17.31 5.10
N ASP A 258 -30.03 -16.69 4.42
CA ASP A 258 -31.42 -17.16 4.30
C ASP A 258 -31.89 -17.16 2.84
N ASP A 259 -32.94 -17.93 2.52
CA ASP A 259 -33.60 -18.05 1.18
C ASP A 259 -34.19 -16.73 0.62
N ILE A 260 -33.89 -15.58 1.23
CA ILE A 260 -34.30 -14.26 0.79
C ILE A 260 -33.44 -13.88 -0.42
N LYS A 261 -33.99 -14.12 -1.63
CA LYS A 261 -33.43 -13.61 -2.88
C LYS A 261 -33.50 -12.09 -2.89
N PHE A 262 -32.38 -11.42 -2.63
CA PHE A 262 -32.26 -10.01 -2.99
C PHE A 262 -32.16 -9.91 -4.52
N GLU A 263 -32.93 -8.99 -5.12
CA GLU A 263 -32.71 -8.61 -6.51
C GLU A 263 -31.35 -7.91 -6.60
N LEU A 264 -30.38 -8.63 -7.16
CA LEU A 264 -29.04 -8.11 -7.37
C LEU A 264 -29.09 -7.04 -8.45
N GLN A 265 -28.69 -5.81 -8.10
CA GLN A 265 -28.63 -4.71 -9.06
C GLN A 265 -27.73 -5.06 -10.25
N SER A 266 -28.16 -4.69 -11.44
CA SER A 266 -27.39 -4.83 -12.67
C SER A 266 -26.25 -3.80 -12.77
N ASN A 267 -25.29 -4.04 -13.66
CA ASN A 267 -24.22 -3.08 -13.93
C ASN A 267 -24.74 -1.71 -14.37
N GLU A 268 -25.80 -1.71 -15.19
CA GLU A 268 -26.43 -0.51 -15.71
C GLU A 268 -27.05 0.30 -14.57
N GLU A 269 -27.82 -0.33 -13.69
CA GLU A 269 -28.41 0.33 -12.51
C GLU A 269 -27.33 0.92 -11.60
N ILE A 270 -26.28 0.15 -11.32
CA ILE A 270 -25.14 0.63 -10.53
C ILE A 270 -24.48 1.84 -11.20
N GLN A 271 -24.21 1.81 -12.50
CA GLN A 271 -23.58 2.95 -13.19
C GLN A 271 -24.51 4.16 -13.26
N HIS A 272 -25.80 3.94 -13.53
CA HIS A 272 -26.82 4.97 -13.54
C HIS A 272 -26.96 5.66 -12.18
N SER A 273 -26.72 4.95 -11.07
CA SER A 273 -26.74 5.55 -9.73
C SER A 273 -25.72 6.67 -9.53
N PHE A 274 -24.65 6.75 -10.35
CA PHE A 274 -23.66 7.84 -10.30
C PHE A 274 -24.02 9.05 -11.17
N ILE A 275 -24.96 8.91 -12.10
CA ILE A 275 -25.35 10.00 -13.01
C ILE A 275 -26.00 11.13 -12.22
N GLY A 276 -25.61 12.38 -12.53
CA GLY A 276 -26.14 13.58 -11.89
C GLY A 276 -25.55 13.89 -10.51
N ARG A 277 -24.59 13.09 -10.02
CA ARG A 277 -23.94 13.28 -8.70
C ARG A 277 -22.54 13.89 -8.76
N GLY A 278 -22.15 14.43 -9.91
CA GLY A 278 -20.86 15.12 -10.11
C GLY A 278 -19.67 14.22 -10.49
N TYR A 279 -19.91 12.94 -10.82
CA TYR A 279 -18.85 11.97 -11.17
C TYR A 279 -19.11 11.37 -12.56
N PRO A 280 -18.34 11.74 -13.60
CA PRO A 280 -18.76 11.49 -14.96
C PRO A 280 -18.47 10.07 -15.48
N LEU A 281 -17.48 9.35 -14.90
CA LEU A 281 -17.05 8.05 -15.44
C LEU A 281 -16.79 7.03 -14.33
N VAL A 282 -17.71 6.09 -14.18
CA VAL A 282 -17.63 4.94 -13.28
C VAL A 282 -17.81 3.68 -14.11
N ALA A 283 -16.94 2.70 -13.89
CA ALA A 283 -17.16 1.36 -14.38
C ALA A 283 -17.63 0.48 -13.22
N SER A 284 -18.52 -0.44 -13.54
CA SER A 284 -18.99 -1.46 -12.59
C SER A 284 -18.95 -2.84 -13.22
N TYR A 285 -18.79 -3.85 -12.38
CA TYR A 285 -19.13 -5.21 -12.74
C TYR A 285 -19.73 -5.93 -11.53
N VAL A 286 -20.86 -6.60 -11.75
CA VAL A 286 -21.58 -7.40 -10.78
C VAL A 286 -21.40 -8.86 -11.15
N ASN A 287 -21.11 -9.65 -10.13
CA ASN A 287 -20.95 -11.09 -10.20
C ASN A 287 -21.97 -11.69 -9.26
N SER A 288 -23.06 -12.17 -9.85
CA SER A 288 -24.04 -13.01 -9.20
C SER A 288 -23.74 -14.44 -9.58
N ASN A 289 -23.45 -15.30 -8.60
CA ASN A 289 -23.43 -16.73 -8.86
C ASN A 289 -24.86 -17.25 -8.76
N PRO A 290 -25.52 -17.67 -9.86
CA PRO A 290 -26.90 -18.16 -9.78
C PRO A 290 -27.05 -19.44 -8.94
N PHE A 291 -25.94 -20.09 -8.58
CA PHE A 291 -25.89 -21.32 -7.80
C PHE A 291 -25.32 -21.15 -6.38
N ALA A 292 -24.89 -19.96 -5.99
CA ALA A 292 -24.39 -19.70 -4.65
C ALA A 292 -25.12 -18.51 -4.02
N LEU A 293 -25.27 -18.59 -2.69
CA LEU A 293 -25.85 -17.54 -1.86
C LEU A 293 -24.85 -16.39 -1.65
N ASP A 294 -23.99 -16.11 -2.63
CA ASP A 294 -23.02 -15.03 -2.58
C ASP A 294 -23.01 -14.19 -3.86
N GLY A 295 -22.77 -12.90 -3.69
CA GLY A 295 -22.69 -11.94 -4.78
C GLY A 295 -21.59 -10.94 -4.53
N ALA A 296 -20.94 -10.47 -5.59
CA ALA A 296 -19.94 -9.42 -5.50
C ALA A 296 -20.20 -8.31 -6.53
N CYS A 297 -20.21 -7.07 -6.08
CA CYS A 297 -20.24 -5.89 -6.93
C CYS A 297 -18.92 -5.15 -6.80
N TYR A 298 -18.44 -4.63 -7.92
CA TYR A 298 -17.22 -3.88 -8.01
C TYR A 298 -17.51 -2.59 -8.74
N ILE A 299 -17.16 -1.48 -8.10
CA ILE A 299 -17.33 -0.14 -8.67
C ILE A 299 -15.99 0.59 -8.59
N TYR A 300 -15.62 1.29 -9.65
CA TYR A 300 -14.39 2.08 -9.66
C TYR A 300 -14.46 3.27 -10.61
N SER A 301 -13.78 4.34 -10.21
CA SER A 301 -13.63 5.56 -11.01
C SER A 301 -12.71 5.33 -12.20
N LEU A 302 -13.02 5.97 -13.34
CA LEU A 302 -12.15 6.04 -14.51
C LEU A 302 -11.54 7.44 -14.68
N PRO A 303 -10.26 7.55 -15.08
CA PRO A 303 -9.30 6.47 -15.29
C PRO A 303 -8.91 5.77 -13.98
N TYR A 304 -8.57 4.48 -14.07
CA TYR A 304 -8.19 3.70 -12.89
C TYR A 304 -6.83 4.15 -12.33
N ASP A 305 -6.79 4.53 -11.05
CA ASP A 305 -5.60 5.18 -10.46
C ASP A 305 -4.87 4.37 -9.38
N PHE A 306 -5.32 3.15 -9.08
CA PHE A 306 -4.76 2.35 -7.98
C PHE A 306 -3.67 1.37 -8.43
N GLU A 307 -2.81 0.99 -7.49
CA GLU A 307 -1.72 0.02 -7.71
C GLU A 307 -2.19 -1.44 -7.61
N TYR A 308 -3.34 -1.69 -7.00
CA TYR A 308 -3.94 -3.01 -6.84
C TYR A 308 -5.15 -3.07 -7.74
N PHE A 309 -5.39 -4.17 -8.46
CA PHE A 309 -6.64 -4.34 -9.18
C PHE A 309 -7.09 -5.78 -9.09
N LYS A 310 -8.29 -5.99 -8.57
CA LYS A 310 -8.94 -7.29 -8.53
C LYS A 310 -10.05 -7.29 -9.57
N VAL A 311 -10.09 -8.35 -10.36
CA VAL A 311 -10.95 -8.54 -11.52
C VAL A 311 -11.68 -9.87 -11.40
N ASP A 312 -12.92 -9.94 -11.85
CA ASP A 312 -13.57 -11.23 -12.11
C ASP A 312 -14.14 -11.33 -13.53
N ASN A 313 -14.92 -12.38 -13.76
CA ASN A 313 -15.41 -12.81 -15.08
C ASN A 313 -16.25 -11.75 -15.80
N SER A 314 -16.74 -10.74 -15.09
CA SER A 314 -17.63 -9.69 -15.61
C SER A 314 -16.88 -8.41 -16.00
N PHE A 315 -15.56 -8.37 -15.88
CA PHE A 315 -14.77 -7.17 -16.16
C PHE A 315 -14.69 -6.84 -17.66
N GLN A 316 -14.85 -5.55 -18.00
CA GLN A 316 -15.11 -5.10 -19.37
C GLN A 316 -13.84 -4.61 -20.11
N GLY A 317 -12.65 -4.85 -19.57
CA GLY A 317 -11.39 -4.38 -20.16
C GLY A 317 -11.05 -2.92 -19.80
N GLY A 318 -9.98 -2.38 -20.38
CA GLY A 318 -9.50 -1.01 -20.14
C GLY A 318 -7.98 -0.88 -20.07
N ALA A 319 -7.48 0.36 -19.95
CA ALA A 319 -6.06 0.64 -19.76
C ALA A 319 -5.75 0.97 -18.29
N PHE A 320 -4.86 0.18 -17.67
CA PHE A 320 -4.54 0.26 -16.24
C PHE A 320 -3.05 0.57 -16.02
N HIS A 321 -2.68 1.83 -16.19
CA HIS A 321 -1.27 2.24 -16.21
C HIS A 321 -0.57 2.11 -14.85
N LYS A 322 -1.30 2.18 -13.74
CA LYS A 322 -0.74 2.18 -12.38
C LYS A 322 -0.77 0.83 -11.66
N VAL A 323 -1.48 -0.17 -12.20
CA VAL A 323 -1.67 -1.48 -11.56
C VAL A 323 -0.35 -2.26 -11.53
N ARG A 324 0.07 -2.63 -10.32
CA ARG A 324 1.28 -3.40 -9.99
C ARG A 324 0.98 -4.78 -9.47
N GLN A 325 -0.16 -4.95 -8.80
CA GLN A 325 -0.66 -6.22 -8.28
C GLN A 325 -2.04 -6.50 -8.88
N PHE A 326 -2.24 -7.74 -9.36
CA PHE A 326 -3.46 -8.15 -10.05
C PHE A 326 -3.95 -9.50 -9.54
N ILE A 327 -5.25 -9.60 -9.26
CA ILE A 327 -5.92 -10.82 -8.79
C ILE A 327 -7.13 -11.05 -9.69
N SER A 328 -7.25 -12.19 -10.37
CA SER A 328 -8.33 -12.41 -11.35
C SER A 328 -9.00 -13.78 -11.31
N ARG A 329 -10.28 -13.82 -11.71
CA ARG A 329 -11.06 -15.04 -11.95
C ARG A 329 -11.37 -15.37 -13.42
N GLN A 330 -11.21 -14.47 -14.39
CA GLN A 330 -10.96 -14.74 -15.84
C GLN A 330 -11.02 -13.45 -16.65
N LEU A 331 -10.40 -13.39 -17.84
CA LEU A 331 -10.89 -12.71 -19.07
C LEU A 331 -9.98 -12.95 -20.30
N THR A 332 -10.48 -12.49 -21.46
CA THR A 332 -9.95 -12.59 -22.84
C THR A 332 -8.62 -11.85 -23.04
N LEU A 333 -8.10 -11.82 -24.28
CA LEU A 333 -6.70 -11.49 -24.59
C LEU A 333 -6.30 -10.05 -24.23
N ILE A 334 -5.69 -9.88 -23.06
CA ILE A 334 -5.32 -8.59 -22.46
C ILE A 334 -3.80 -8.53 -22.25
N THR A 335 -3.22 -7.34 -22.48
CA THR A 335 -1.80 -7.05 -22.20
C THR A 335 -1.67 -6.23 -20.92
N PHE A 336 -0.81 -6.67 -20.00
CA PHE A 336 -0.48 -5.93 -18.78
C PHE A 336 1.00 -5.48 -18.79
N PRO A 337 1.32 -4.29 -19.33
CA PRO A 337 2.71 -3.90 -19.63
C PRO A 337 3.56 -3.58 -18.39
N HIS A 338 2.94 -3.42 -17.22
CA HIS A 338 3.61 -3.02 -15.98
C HIS A 338 3.45 -4.00 -14.81
N LEU A 339 2.67 -5.07 -14.99
CA LEU A 339 2.43 -6.05 -13.93
C LEU A 339 3.73 -6.78 -13.57
N LYS A 340 4.16 -6.65 -12.31
CA LYS A 340 5.38 -7.29 -11.78
C LYS A 340 5.08 -8.45 -10.85
N PHE A 341 3.93 -8.42 -10.17
CA PHE A 341 3.51 -9.41 -9.19
C PHE A 341 2.14 -9.97 -9.55
N LEU A 342 2.00 -11.29 -9.56
CA LEU A 342 0.76 -12.01 -9.82
C LEU A 342 0.52 -13.06 -8.73
N ASP A 343 -0.62 -13.00 -8.05
CA ASP A 343 -1.05 -14.04 -7.11
C ASP A 343 -2.31 -14.77 -7.61
N VAL A 344 -2.16 -16.08 -7.76
CA VAL A 344 -3.18 -16.99 -8.28
C VAL A 344 -3.33 -18.24 -7.40
N LYS A 345 -2.91 -18.21 -6.13
CA LYS A 345 -2.96 -19.38 -5.21
C LYS A 345 -4.36 -19.96 -5.03
N TYR A 346 -5.39 -19.13 -5.16
CA TYR A 346 -6.80 -19.52 -4.98
C TYR A 346 -7.57 -19.49 -6.30
N ALA A 347 -6.87 -19.38 -7.44
CA ALA A 347 -7.49 -19.40 -8.75
C ALA A 347 -7.66 -20.84 -9.25
N HIS A 348 -8.72 -21.07 -10.03
CA HIS A 348 -8.98 -22.36 -10.67
C HIS A 348 -7.90 -22.68 -11.73
N VAL A 349 -7.57 -23.96 -11.93
CA VAL A 349 -6.47 -24.41 -12.82
C VAL A 349 -6.55 -23.85 -14.24
N ASN A 350 -7.76 -23.81 -14.81
CA ASN A 350 -8.01 -23.27 -16.15
C ASN A 350 -7.68 -21.77 -16.25
N TYR A 351 -7.72 -21.03 -15.14
CA TYR A 351 -7.44 -19.59 -15.10
C TYR A 351 -5.95 -19.34 -15.01
N VAL A 352 -5.30 -20.08 -14.13
CA VAL A 352 -3.85 -20.08 -13.99
C VAL A 352 -3.20 -20.43 -15.33
N ALA A 353 -3.72 -21.43 -16.06
CA ALA A 353 -3.23 -21.78 -17.39
C ALA A 353 -3.27 -20.58 -18.36
N ARG A 354 -4.34 -19.78 -18.33
CA ARG A 354 -4.50 -18.62 -19.23
C ARG A 354 -3.57 -17.44 -18.87
N PHE A 355 -3.27 -17.20 -17.60
CA PHE A 355 -2.27 -16.18 -17.21
C PHE A 355 -0.87 -16.61 -17.59
N LEU A 356 -0.57 -17.88 -17.34
CA LEU A 356 0.76 -18.39 -17.56
C LEU A 356 1.03 -18.63 -19.04
N LEU A 357 0.05 -18.97 -19.88
CA LEU A 357 0.24 -19.15 -21.32
C LEU A 357 0.17 -17.82 -22.09
N LYS A 358 1.22 -17.51 -22.87
CA LYS A 358 1.29 -16.35 -23.77
C LYS A 358 0.18 -16.32 -24.83
N LYS A 359 -0.45 -17.46 -25.11
CA LYS A 359 -1.58 -17.58 -26.04
C LYS A 359 -2.80 -16.78 -25.59
N SER A 360 -2.97 -16.53 -24.29
CA SER A 360 -4.17 -15.88 -23.75
C SER A 360 -3.91 -14.53 -23.13
N MET A 361 -2.70 -14.23 -22.65
CA MET A 361 -2.35 -12.93 -22.07
C MET A 361 -0.88 -12.62 -22.34
N HIS A 362 -0.52 -11.34 -22.31
CA HIS A 362 0.88 -10.91 -22.44
C HIS A 362 1.32 -10.11 -21.20
N LEU A 363 2.28 -10.66 -20.43
CA LEU A 363 2.74 -10.11 -19.15
C LEU A 363 4.26 -9.80 -19.18
N PRO A 364 4.71 -8.82 -20.00
CA PRO A 364 6.14 -8.66 -20.35
C PRO A 364 7.07 -8.26 -19.18
N ARG A 365 6.52 -7.87 -18.02
CA ARG A 365 7.27 -7.43 -16.84
C ARG A 365 7.05 -8.28 -15.59
N LEU A 366 6.40 -9.43 -15.71
CA LEU A 366 6.13 -10.32 -14.58
C LEU A 366 7.47 -10.81 -13.97
N SER A 367 7.72 -10.49 -12.70
CA SER A 367 8.94 -10.87 -11.98
C SER A 367 8.68 -11.77 -10.77
N ASN A 368 7.47 -11.73 -10.23
CA ASN A 368 7.07 -12.45 -9.03
C ASN A 368 5.73 -13.16 -9.27
N LEU A 369 5.68 -14.47 -9.03
CA LEU A 369 4.47 -15.28 -9.16
C LEU A 369 4.21 -16.05 -7.87
N SER A 370 2.97 -16.01 -7.40
CA SER A 370 2.46 -16.75 -6.25
C SER A 370 1.37 -17.72 -6.74
N ILE A 371 1.59 -19.03 -6.60
CA ILE A 371 0.78 -20.09 -7.22
C ILE A 371 0.82 -21.37 -6.36
N LYS A 372 -0.15 -22.28 -6.46
CA LYS A 372 0.01 -23.62 -5.84
C LYS A 372 0.90 -24.52 -6.69
N TYR A 373 1.78 -25.30 -6.05
CA TYR A 373 2.71 -26.20 -6.77
C TYR A 373 1.99 -27.17 -7.71
N GLU A 374 0.90 -27.77 -7.24
CA GLU A 374 0.07 -28.72 -8.00
C GLU A 374 -0.51 -28.08 -9.27
N LEU A 375 -0.95 -26.82 -9.18
CA LEU A 375 -1.48 -26.08 -10.32
C LEU A 375 -0.38 -25.77 -11.34
N LEU A 376 0.80 -25.36 -10.86
CA LEU A 376 1.93 -25.09 -11.73
C LEU A 376 2.36 -26.35 -12.50
N MET A 377 2.49 -27.48 -11.80
CA MET A 377 2.82 -28.79 -12.40
C MET A 377 1.79 -29.21 -13.45
N SER A 378 0.50 -29.09 -13.14
CA SER A 378 -0.57 -29.42 -14.08
C SER A 378 -0.49 -28.61 -15.38
N ILE A 379 -0.17 -27.32 -15.29
CA ILE A 379 -0.16 -26.40 -16.43
C ILE A 379 1.09 -26.53 -17.28
N THR A 380 2.23 -26.76 -16.64
CA THR A 380 3.49 -26.97 -17.34
C THR A 380 3.65 -28.41 -17.84
N ASN A 381 2.65 -29.27 -17.58
CA ASN A 381 2.71 -30.70 -17.82
C ASN A 381 3.99 -31.30 -17.20
N ASN A 382 4.17 -31.14 -15.89
CA ASN A 382 5.38 -31.49 -15.16
C ASN A 382 6.65 -30.84 -15.76
N PHE A 383 6.55 -29.58 -16.19
CA PHE A 383 7.62 -28.81 -16.84
C PHE A 383 8.15 -29.41 -18.16
N THR A 384 7.38 -30.27 -18.83
CA THR A 384 7.73 -30.81 -20.15
C THR A 384 7.33 -29.89 -21.31
N ASN A 385 6.38 -28.97 -21.09
CA ASN A 385 5.96 -27.99 -22.09
C ASN A 385 7.04 -26.93 -22.35
N ASP A 386 7.16 -26.48 -23.61
CA ASP A 386 8.17 -25.48 -24.00
C ASP A 386 8.02 -24.18 -23.17
N PRO A 387 9.07 -23.74 -22.45
CA PRO A 387 9.07 -22.53 -21.63
C PRO A 387 8.66 -21.26 -22.37
N THR A 388 8.90 -21.19 -23.69
CA THR A 388 8.59 -20.02 -24.51
C THR A 388 7.09 -19.75 -24.60
N TYR A 389 6.25 -20.77 -24.39
CA TYR A 389 4.80 -20.62 -24.33
C TYR A 389 4.30 -19.88 -23.10
N PHE A 390 5.16 -19.62 -22.12
CA PHE A 390 4.74 -19.07 -20.85
C PHE A 390 5.20 -17.62 -20.60
N ASN A 391 4.36 -16.86 -19.90
CA ASN A 391 4.57 -15.48 -19.45
C ASN A 391 5.56 -15.35 -18.29
N PHE A 392 6.14 -16.46 -17.84
CA PHE A 392 7.02 -16.51 -16.68
C PHE A 392 8.49 -16.77 -17.01
N ASP A 393 8.87 -16.64 -18.28
CA ASP A 393 10.25 -16.73 -18.77
C ASP A 393 11.23 -15.76 -18.07
N LYS A 394 10.72 -14.64 -17.54
CA LYS A 394 11.50 -13.61 -16.81
C LYS A 394 11.28 -13.60 -15.28
N LEU A 395 10.69 -14.66 -14.71
CA LEU A 395 10.46 -14.74 -13.27
C LEU A 395 11.77 -14.69 -12.47
N LYS A 396 11.78 -13.82 -11.46
CA LYS A 396 12.86 -13.72 -10.46
C LYS A 396 12.54 -14.53 -9.21
N SER A 397 11.26 -14.53 -8.80
CA SER A 397 10.79 -15.17 -7.58
C SER A 397 9.51 -15.96 -7.82
N LEU A 398 9.47 -17.19 -7.31
CA LEU A 398 8.28 -18.04 -7.33
C LEU A 398 7.92 -18.46 -5.89
N ASP A 399 6.71 -18.15 -5.48
CA ASP A 399 6.12 -18.62 -4.24
C ASP A 399 5.12 -19.73 -4.55
N VAL A 400 5.41 -20.96 -4.08
CA VAL A 400 4.57 -22.14 -4.31
C VAL A 400 3.75 -22.58 -3.08
N GLY A 401 3.44 -21.64 -2.18
CA GLY A 401 2.73 -21.89 -0.93
C GLY A 401 3.71 -21.90 0.24
N ASN A 402 4.12 -23.08 0.70
CA ASN A 402 4.95 -23.22 1.91
C ASN A 402 6.46 -23.02 1.67
N LYS A 403 6.89 -22.75 0.43
CA LYS A 403 8.30 -22.54 0.07
C LYS A 403 8.43 -21.49 -1.05
N LYS A 404 9.40 -20.59 -0.91
CA LYS A 404 9.84 -19.65 -1.95
C LYS A 404 11.07 -20.22 -2.65
N PHE A 405 11.08 -20.20 -3.98
CA PHE A 405 12.20 -20.64 -4.81
C PHE A 405 12.63 -19.54 -5.78
N SER A 406 13.90 -19.56 -6.18
CA SER A 406 14.34 -18.87 -7.39
C SER A 406 13.90 -19.70 -8.60
N PHE A 407 13.31 -19.07 -9.62
CA PHE A 407 12.70 -19.81 -10.74
C PHE A 407 13.71 -20.69 -11.51
N LYS A 408 14.98 -20.25 -11.59
CA LYS A 408 16.10 -21.03 -12.16
C LYS A 408 16.31 -22.39 -11.46
N ALA A 409 15.96 -22.53 -10.18
CA ALA A 409 16.13 -23.78 -9.45
C ALA A 409 15.10 -24.86 -9.83
N LEU A 410 13.96 -24.47 -10.42
CA LEU A 410 12.87 -25.39 -10.80
C LEU A 410 13.02 -25.91 -12.23
N THR A 411 13.53 -25.09 -13.15
CA THR A 411 13.78 -25.48 -14.56
C THR A 411 15.00 -26.39 -14.73
N CYS A 412 15.90 -26.44 -13.75
CA CYS A 412 17.09 -27.29 -13.77
C CYS A 412 16.90 -28.66 -13.10
N LYS A 413 15.73 -28.92 -12.49
CA LYS A 413 15.35 -30.27 -12.05
C LYS A 413 14.52 -30.93 -13.14
N SER A 414 15.19 -31.34 -14.21
CA SER A 414 14.78 -32.55 -14.91
C SER A 414 14.75 -33.66 -13.86
N ILE A 415 13.59 -34.26 -13.73
CA ILE A 415 13.25 -35.35 -12.83
C ILE A 415 14.25 -36.50 -13.01
N ASP A 416 14.91 -36.89 -11.92
CA ASP A 416 15.07 -38.29 -11.55
C ASP A 416 14.22 -38.53 -10.30
#